data_AF-A0A6A4H607-F1
#
_entry.id   AF-A0A6A4H607-F1
#
_cell.length_a   1.000
_cell.length_b   1.000
_cell.length_c   1.000
_cell.angle_alpha   90.00
_cell.angle_beta   90.00
_cell.angle_gamma   90.00
#
_symmetry.space_group_name_H-M   'P 1'
#
loop_
_entity.id
_entity.type
_entity.pdbx_description
1 polymer ?
#
loop_
_entity_poly.entity_id
_entity_poly.type
_entity_poly.pdbx_seq_one_letter_code
_entity_poly.pdbx_strand_id
1 'polypeptide(L)'
;IAEALVDIDKDLDEFDAELSHLQSRIVFLQNHRQRLEEYRGCWHSLRSPIRRLPNETVLGIFDFACDMNELTSKTLQTMPALAISGVCSHWRALAKSYPDLWSRIRLEIWATPRHL
;
A
#
# COMPACT_ATOMS: atom_id res chain seq x y z
N ILE A 1 -39.34 42.11 -18.59
CA ILE A 1 -38.77 40.90 -19.24
C ILE A 1 -37.26 40.84 -19.03
N ALA A 2 -36.49 41.87 -19.40
CA ALA A 2 -35.04 41.89 -19.17
C ALA A 2 -34.62 41.85 -17.68
N GLU A 3 -35.32 42.58 -16.81
CA GLU A 3 -35.02 42.61 -15.37
C GLU A 3 -35.27 41.26 -14.67
N ALA A 4 -36.32 40.54 -15.08
CA ALA A 4 -36.63 39.20 -14.55
C ALA A 4 -35.61 38.13 -14.99
N LEU A 5 -34.97 38.31 -16.16
CA LEU A 5 -33.91 37.41 -16.62
C LEU A 5 -32.62 37.60 -15.81
N VAL A 6 -32.27 38.84 -15.47
CA VAL A 6 -31.09 39.16 -14.64
C VAL A 6 -31.22 38.59 -13.23
N ASP A 7 -32.42 38.63 -12.65
CA ASP A 7 -32.68 38.07 -11.31
C ASP A 7 -32.54 36.54 -11.32
N ILE A 8 -33.03 35.87 -12.39
CA ILE A 8 -32.88 34.41 -12.57
C ILE A 8 -31.40 34.02 -12.76
N ASP A 9 -30.65 34.75 -13.58
CA ASP A 9 -29.22 34.47 -13.80
C ASP A 9 -28.42 34.60 -12.50
N LYS A 10 -28.74 35.62 -11.69
CA LYS A 10 -28.10 35.82 -10.38
C LYS A 10 -28.43 34.69 -9.41
N ASP A 11 -29.68 34.24 -9.35
CA ASP A 11 -30.08 33.11 -8.51
C ASP A 11 -29.39 31.82 -8.94
N LEU A 12 -29.25 31.57 -10.25
CA LEU A 12 -28.52 30.43 -10.78
C LEU A 12 -27.04 30.46 -10.38
N ASP A 13 -26.38 31.61 -10.50
CA ASP A 13 -24.98 31.78 -10.09
C ASP A 13 -24.80 31.50 -8.58
N GLU A 14 -25.76 31.94 -7.75
CA GLU A 14 -25.74 31.71 -6.32
C GLU A 14 -25.90 30.22 -5.97
N PHE A 15 -26.82 29.52 -6.65
CA PHE A 15 -26.98 28.07 -6.51
C PHE A 15 -25.75 27.29 -7.01
N ASP A 16 -25.14 27.69 -8.12
CA ASP A 16 -23.94 27.04 -8.65
C ASP A 16 -22.74 27.22 -7.71
N ALA A 17 -22.62 28.39 -7.08
CA ALA A 17 -21.62 28.63 -6.04
C ALA A 17 -21.84 27.72 -4.81
N GLU A 18 -23.10 27.57 -4.36
CA GLU A 18 -23.44 26.70 -3.24
C GLU A 18 -23.20 25.22 -3.57
N LEU A 19 -23.58 24.76 -4.77
CA LEU A 19 -23.30 23.41 -5.26
C LEU A 19 -21.79 23.13 -5.29
N SER A 20 -21.01 24.07 -5.82
CA SER A 20 -19.55 23.96 -5.87
C SER A 20 -18.93 23.88 -4.46
N HIS A 21 -19.45 24.67 -3.52
CA HIS A 21 -19.03 24.61 -2.11
C HIS A 21 -19.34 23.26 -1.47
N LEU A 22 -20.57 22.76 -1.63
CA LEU A 22 -21.01 21.49 -1.06
C LEU A 22 -20.24 20.31 -1.66
N GLN A 23 -20.01 20.29 -2.97
CA GLN A 23 -19.19 19.27 -3.63
C GLN A 23 -17.77 19.25 -3.08
N SER A 24 -17.14 20.42 -2.91
CA SER A 24 -15.81 20.53 -2.31
C SER A 24 -15.79 19.96 -0.88
N ARG A 25 -16.86 20.21 -0.11
CA ARG A 25 -17.00 19.71 1.26
C ARG A 25 -17.21 18.19 1.31
N ILE A 26 -17.95 17.62 0.35
CA ILE A 26 -18.10 16.18 0.19
C ILE A 26 -16.75 15.53 -0.10
N VAL A 27 -15.99 16.06 -1.06
CA VAL A 27 -14.67 15.53 -1.42
C VAL A 27 -13.71 15.61 -0.22
N PHE A 28 -13.72 16.73 0.51
CA PHE A 28 -12.92 16.87 1.73
C PHE A 28 -13.26 15.79 2.76
N LEU A 29 -14.55 15.56 3.06
CA LEU A 29 -14.98 14.57 4.03
C LEU A 29 -14.69 13.13 3.57
N GLN A 30 -14.83 12.83 2.27
CA GLN A 30 -14.46 11.54 1.70
C GLN A 30 -12.96 11.27 1.86
N ASN A 31 -12.11 12.24 1.53
CA ASN A 31 -10.65 12.14 1.74
C ASN A 31 -10.30 11.95 3.22
N HIS A 32 -11.00 12.64 4.13
CA HIS A 32 -10.78 12.47 5.56
C HIS A 32 -11.18 11.05 6.02
N ARG A 33 -12.32 10.53 5.55
CA ARG A 33 -12.76 9.16 5.85
C ARG A 33 -11.77 8.12 5.34
N GLN A 34 -11.30 8.26 4.10
CA GLN A 34 -10.29 7.39 3.49
C GLN A 34 -9.04 7.30 4.38
N ARG A 35 -8.51 8.45 4.82
CA ARG A 35 -7.35 8.49 5.72
C ARG A 35 -7.61 7.80 7.05
N LEU A 36 -8.79 7.98 7.64
CA LEU A 36 -9.16 7.31 8.88
C LEU A 36 -9.28 5.78 8.71
N GLU A 37 -9.75 5.30 7.56
CA GLU A 37 -9.78 3.87 7.25
C GLU A 37 -8.37 3.29 7.08
N GLU A 38 -7.47 4.00 6.42
CA GLU A 38 -6.05 3.64 6.33
C GLU A 38 -5.43 3.54 7.73
N TYR A 39 -5.65 4.54 8.58
CA TYR A 39 -5.20 4.49 9.97
C TYR A 39 -5.81 3.32 10.72
N ARG A 40 -7.11 3.05 10.57
CA ARG A 40 -7.78 1.89 11.19
C ARG A 40 -7.12 0.58 10.77
N GLY A 41 -6.76 0.42 9.49
CA GLY A 41 -5.98 -0.72 9.01
C GLY A 41 -4.63 -0.85 9.72
N CYS A 42 -3.92 0.26 9.89
CA CYS A 42 -2.69 0.30 10.69
C CYS A 42 -2.92 -0.07 12.16
N TRP A 43 -4.04 0.35 12.78
CA TRP A 43 -4.40 0.01 14.16
C TRP A 43 -4.72 -1.47 14.35
N HIS A 44 -5.42 -2.11 13.41
CA HIS A 44 -5.60 -3.56 13.44
C HIS A 44 -4.26 -4.30 13.31
N SER A 45 -3.36 -3.81 12.45
CA SER A 45 -1.99 -4.32 12.39
C SER A 45 -1.22 -4.08 13.69
N LEU A 46 -1.42 -2.94 14.37
CA LEU A 46 -0.83 -2.61 15.68
C LEU A 46 -1.25 -3.57 16.79
N ARG A 47 -2.50 -4.05 16.75
CA ARG A 47 -3.03 -5.04 17.71
C ARG A 47 -2.67 -6.48 17.39
N SER A 48 -1.99 -6.73 16.26
CA SER A 48 -1.59 -8.07 15.87
C SER A 48 -0.62 -8.67 16.90
N PRO A 49 -0.82 -9.95 17.31
CA PRO A 49 0.10 -10.65 18.21
C PRO A 49 1.56 -10.60 17.75
N ILE A 50 1.81 -10.52 16.45
CA ILE A 50 3.16 -10.49 15.89
C ILE A 50 3.99 -9.28 16.35
N ARG A 51 3.35 -8.16 16.70
CA ARG A 51 4.04 -6.97 17.23
C ARG A 51 4.38 -7.07 18.71
N ARG A 52 3.88 -8.10 19.40
CA ARG A 52 4.23 -8.39 20.80
C ARG A 52 5.46 -9.29 20.89
N LEU A 53 5.92 -9.83 19.77
CA LEU A 53 7.12 -10.64 19.71
C LEU A 53 8.36 -9.73 19.70
N PRO A 54 9.44 -10.11 20.39
CA PRO A 54 10.74 -9.48 20.21
C PRO A 54 11.18 -9.53 18.74
N ASN A 55 11.93 -8.52 18.31
CA ASN A 55 12.42 -8.43 16.93
C ASN A 55 13.23 -9.67 16.55
N GLU A 56 14.01 -10.21 17.47
CA GLU A 56 14.85 -11.39 17.30
C GLU A 56 14.00 -12.63 16.98
N THR A 57 12.84 -12.78 17.63
CA THR A 57 11.91 -13.89 17.36
C THR A 57 11.29 -13.76 15.98
N VAL A 58 10.89 -12.55 15.59
CA VAL A 58 10.33 -12.28 14.26
C VAL A 58 11.38 -12.55 13.17
N LEU A 59 12.63 -12.12 13.39
CA LEU A 59 13.74 -12.39 12.49
C LEU A 59 14.04 -13.89 12.40
N GLY A 60 13.99 -14.65 13.50
CA GLY A 60 14.13 -16.11 13.46
C GLY A 60 13.02 -16.80 12.66
N ILE A 61 11.78 -16.29 12.74
CA ILE A 61 10.69 -16.76 11.88
C ILE A 61 10.97 -16.44 10.41
N PHE A 62 11.46 -15.23 10.11
CA PHE A 62 11.80 -14.85 8.74
C PHE A 62 12.92 -15.73 8.19
N ASP A 63 13.96 -15.98 8.98
CA ASP A 63 15.10 -16.81 8.62
C ASP A 63 14.68 -18.25 8.32
N PHE A 64 13.77 -18.79 9.13
CA PHE A 64 13.18 -20.12 8.92
C PHE A 64 12.27 -20.17 7.68
N ALA A 65 11.46 -19.13 7.46
CA ALA A 65 10.52 -19.08 6.34
C ALA A 65 11.18 -18.74 5.00
N CYS A 66 12.33 -18.07 5.03
CA CYS A 66 13.04 -17.60 3.85
C CYS A 66 14.22 -18.52 3.51
N ASP A 67 13.93 -19.65 2.88
CA ASP A 67 14.97 -20.57 2.40
C ASP A 67 15.73 -20.00 1.19
N MET A 68 15.05 -19.80 0.06
CA MET A 68 15.65 -19.23 -1.16
C MET A 68 14.70 -18.27 -1.88
N ASN A 69 15.24 -17.19 -2.44
CA ASN A 69 14.51 -16.22 -3.28
C ASN A 69 14.79 -16.47 -4.75
N GLU A 70 13.81 -17.01 -5.45
CA GLU A 70 13.86 -17.25 -6.89
C GLU A 70 13.38 -16.03 -7.66
N LEU A 71 14.32 -15.22 -8.15
CA LEU A 71 13.98 -13.96 -8.84
C LEU A 71 13.56 -14.16 -10.30
N THR A 72 13.77 -15.35 -10.84
CA THR A 72 13.36 -15.71 -12.21
C THR A 72 11.90 -16.15 -12.30
N SER A 73 11.29 -16.45 -11.15
CA SER A 73 9.87 -16.76 -11.05
C SER A 73 9.03 -15.48 -10.97
N LYS A 74 7.85 -15.51 -11.59
CA LYS A 74 6.86 -14.41 -11.52
C LYS A 74 5.97 -14.49 -10.29
N THR A 75 6.14 -15.49 -9.45
CA THR A 75 5.26 -15.78 -8.32
C THR A 75 5.87 -15.27 -7.02
N LEU A 76 5.14 -14.44 -6.26
CA LEU A 76 5.64 -13.93 -4.97
C LEU A 76 5.96 -15.04 -3.95
N GLN A 77 5.30 -16.20 -4.05
CA GLN A 77 5.54 -17.35 -3.17
C GLN A 77 6.97 -17.91 -3.28
N THR A 78 7.64 -17.72 -4.42
CA THR A 78 9.03 -18.15 -4.61
C THR A 78 10.03 -17.08 -4.20
N MET A 79 9.57 -15.91 -3.74
CA MET A 79 10.39 -14.80 -3.24
C MET A 79 9.99 -14.46 -1.79
N PRO A 80 10.28 -15.35 -0.83
CA PRO A 80 9.85 -15.22 0.55
C PRO A 80 10.29 -13.91 1.21
N ALA A 81 11.52 -13.42 0.97
CA ALA A 81 11.98 -12.15 1.54
C ALA A 81 11.15 -10.96 1.06
N LEU A 82 10.74 -10.99 -0.21
CA LEU A 82 9.88 -9.96 -0.80
C LEU A 82 8.45 -10.05 -0.27
N ALA A 83 7.90 -11.27 -0.18
CA ALA A 83 6.57 -11.51 0.39
C ALA A 83 6.48 -11.03 1.85
N ILE A 84 7.46 -11.39 2.68
CA ILE A 84 7.60 -10.93 4.07
C ILE A 84 7.65 -9.39 4.14
N SER A 85 8.46 -8.77 3.28
CA SER A 85 8.59 -7.30 3.21
C SER A 85 7.32 -6.59 2.74
N GLY A 86 6.39 -7.31 2.11
CA GLY A 86 5.10 -6.82 1.66
C GLY A 86 4.05 -6.69 2.77
N VAL A 87 4.20 -7.42 3.89
CA VAL A 87 3.13 -7.58 4.90
C VAL A 87 2.79 -6.28 5.62
N CYS A 88 3.79 -5.58 6.19
CA CYS A 88 3.59 -4.27 6.82
C CYS A 88 4.91 -3.48 6.92
N SER A 89 4.83 -2.20 7.30
CA SER A 89 6.01 -1.33 7.47
C SER A 89 7.02 -1.86 8.49
N HIS A 90 6.56 -2.47 9.57
CA HIS A 90 7.43 -3.05 10.60
C HIS A 90 8.20 -4.28 10.08
N TRP A 91 7.52 -5.20 9.39
CA TRP A 91 8.16 -6.37 8.77
C TRP A 91 9.17 -5.95 7.71
N ARG A 92 8.83 -4.94 6.89
CA ARG A 92 9.75 -4.36 5.91
C ARG A 92 10.99 -3.78 6.56
N ALA A 93 10.85 -3.07 7.68
CA ALA A 93 11.99 -2.51 8.41
C ALA A 93 12.90 -3.63 8.95
N LEU A 94 12.32 -4.68 9.54
CA LEU A 94 13.06 -5.83 10.04
C LEU A 94 13.76 -6.61 8.92
N ALA A 95 13.06 -6.95 7.86
CA ALA A 95 13.62 -7.63 6.70
C ALA A 95 14.74 -6.82 6.03
N LYS A 96 14.67 -5.48 6.06
CA LYS A 96 15.75 -4.61 5.58
C LYS A 96 16.96 -4.60 6.52
N SER A 97 16.76 -4.73 7.84
CA SER A 97 17.83 -4.80 8.83
C SER A 97 18.55 -6.16 8.90
N TYR A 98 18.05 -7.16 8.19
CA TYR A 98 18.60 -8.53 8.19
C TYR A 98 19.05 -8.92 6.76
N PRO A 99 20.28 -8.57 6.35
CA PRO A 99 20.76 -8.75 4.98
C PRO A 99 20.78 -10.21 4.51
N ASP A 100 20.91 -11.17 5.43
CA ASP A 100 20.96 -12.60 5.12
C ASP A 100 19.68 -13.09 4.43
N LEU A 101 18.54 -12.45 4.69
CA LEU A 101 17.29 -12.74 3.99
C LEU A 101 17.40 -12.49 2.47
N TRP A 102 18.22 -11.53 2.09
CA TRP A 102 18.42 -11.08 0.71
C TRP A 102 19.68 -11.66 0.05
N SER A 103 20.48 -12.44 0.77
CA SER A 103 21.67 -13.09 0.21
C SER A 103 21.35 -14.47 -0.39
N ARG A 104 20.24 -15.09 0.02
CA ARG A 104 19.75 -16.38 -0.47
C ARG A 104 18.99 -16.21 -1.78
N ILE A 105 19.70 -16.04 -2.90
CA ILE A 105 19.13 -15.76 -4.23
C ILE A 105 19.40 -16.91 -5.20
N ARG A 106 18.37 -17.34 -5.92
CA ARG A 106 18.47 -18.27 -7.06
C ARG A 106 18.06 -17.56 -8.34
N LEU A 107 18.91 -17.70 -9.37
CA LEU A 107 18.68 -17.19 -10.71
C LEU A 107 18.75 -18.36 -11.70
N GLU A 108 17.63 -18.68 -12.34
CA GLU A 108 17.61 -19.63 -13.45
C GLU A 108 17.82 -18.90 -14.78
N ILE A 109 19.05 -18.90 -15.26
CA ILE A 109 19.39 -18.34 -16.57
C ILE A 109 19.16 -19.44 -17.61
N TRP A 110 18.10 -19.31 -18.40
CA TRP A 110 17.93 -20.15 -19.57
C TRP A 110 18.86 -19.63 -20.67
N ALA A 111 19.82 -20.47 -21.10
CA ALA A 111 20.53 -20.21 -22.34
C ALA A 111 19.56 -20.51 -23.49
N THR A 112 19.22 -19.52 -24.31
CA THR A 112 18.75 -19.82 -25.66
C THR A 112 19.82 -20.67 -26.33
N PRO A 113 19.49 -21.84 -26.91
CA PRO A 113 20.38 -22.44 -27.88
C PRO A 113 20.56 -21.40 -28.98
N ARG A 114 21.79 -20.93 -29.19
CA ARG A 114 22.12 -20.17 -30.40
C ARG A 114 21.88 -21.14 -31.55
N HIS A 115 20.79 -20.95 -32.28
CA HIS A 115 20.57 -21.64 -33.54
C HIS A 115 21.79 -21.36 -34.43
N LEU A 116 22.58 -22.41 -34.66
CA LEU A 116 23.63 -22.48 -35.68
C LEU A 116 22.98 -22.64 -37.05
#